data_AF-A0A147J0V8-F1
#
_entry.id   AF-A0A147J0V8-F1
#
_cell.length_a   1.000
_cell.length_b   1.000
_cell.length_c   1.000
_cell.angle_alpha   90.00
_cell.angle_beta   90.00
_cell.angle_gamma   90.00
#
_symmetry.space_group_name_H-M   'P 1'
#
loop_
_entity.id
_entity.type
_entity.pdbx_description
1 polymer ?
#
loop_
_entity_poly.entity_id
_entity_poly.type
_entity_poly.pdbx_seq_one_letter_code
_entity_poly.pdbx_strand_id
1 'polypeptide(L)' 'ALVTEGKVFAPGSLIVGAPARAVRTLEPGEIARLRESATGYASRAAHYAADLQPLGEDRPGPAVDDGLAPA' A
#
# COMPACT_ATOMS: atom_id res chain seq x y z
N ALA A 1 -11.33 1.37 6.30
CA ALA A 1 -12.43 1.08 7.26
C ALA A 1 -12.14 1.82 8.56
N LEU A 2 -13.15 2.28 9.30
CA LEU A 2 -13.00 2.96 10.59
C LEU A 2 -13.22 1.97 11.74
N VAL A 3 -12.13 1.58 12.42
CA VAL A 3 -12.19 0.69 13.58
C VAL A 3 -12.33 1.54 14.85
N THR A 4 -13.37 1.29 15.64
CA THR A 4 -13.60 1.98 16.91
C THR A 4 -12.78 1.34 18.04
N GLU A 5 -12.56 2.09 19.11
CA GLU A 5 -11.86 1.60 20.31
C GLU A 5 -12.51 0.31 20.87
N GLY A 6 -11.67 -0.58 21.41
CA GLY A 6 -12.09 -1.87 21.97
C GLY A 6 -12.55 -2.92 20.94
N LYS A 7 -12.60 -2.59 19.65
CA LYS A 7 -13.05 -3.52 18.61
C LYS A 7 -11.94 -4.48 18.19
N VAL A 8 -12.26 -5.78 18.21
CA VAL A 8 -11.36 -6.87 17.79
C VAL A 8 -12.04 -7.67 16.68
N PHE A 9 -11.28 -8.05 15.66
CA PHE A 9 -11.73 -8.91 14.57
C PHE A 9 -10.87 -10.17 14.51
N ALA A 10 -11.45 -11.28 14.05
CA ALA A 10 -10.70 -12.53 13.90
C ALA A 10 -9.57 -12.36 12.85
N PRO A 11 -8.41 -13.03 13.02
CA PRO A 11 -7.36 -13.05 12.02
C PRO A 11 -7.89 -13.45 10.64
N GLY A 12 -7.42 -12.77 9.59
CA GLY A 12 -7.89 -13.02 8.23
C GLY A 12 -9.28 -12.46 7.90
N SER A 13 -9.89 -11.63 8.76
CA SER A 13 -11.15 -10.98 8.43
C SER A 13 -10.97 -9.84 7.41
N LEU A 14 -11.75 -9.83 6.34
CA LEU A 14 -11.94 -8.64 5.51
C LEU A 14 -12.90 -7.69 6.23
N ILE A 15 -12.45 -6.46 6.52
CA ILE A 15 -13.25 -5.43 7.18
C ILE A 15 -13.50 -4.22 6.27
N VAL A 16 -14.74 -3.71 6.29
CA VAL A 16 -15.15 -2.58 5.43
C VAL A 16 -16.06 -1.62 6.20
N GLY A 17 -16.10 -0.36 5.78
CA GLY A 17 -17.06 0.65 6.23
C GLY A 17 -16.61 1.51 7.43
N ALA A 18 -17.52 2.37 7.87
CA ALA A 18 -17.41 3.22 9.04
C ALA A 18 -18.77 3.32 9.75
N PRO A 19 -18.96 2.70 10.93
CA PRO A 19 -18.00 1.86 11.65
C PRO A 19 -17.73 0.52 10.92
N ALA A 20 -16.51 0.00 11.06
CA ALA A 20 -16.04 -1.20 10.36
C ALA A 20 -16.84 -2.44 10.73
N ARG A 21 -17.12 -3.32 9.75
CA ARG A 21 -17.76 -4.64 9.94
C ARG A 21 -16.92 -5.71 9.25
N ALA A 22 -16.84 -6.90 9.83
CA ALA A 22 -16.29 -8.07 9.15
C ALA A 22 -17.30 -8.56 8.12
N VAL A 23 -16.90 -8.62 6.85
CA VAL A 23 -17.80 -9.00 5.74
C VAL A 23 -17.58 -10.44 5.29
N ARG A 24 -16.36 -10.97 5.44
CA ARG A 24 -15.98 -12.38 5.19
C ARG A 24 -14.56 -12.67 5.68
N THR A 25 -14.18 -13.94 5.66
CA THR A 25 -12.78 -14.37 5.80
C THR A 25 -12.06 -14.24 4.46
N LEU A 26 -10.76 -13.93 4.51
CA LEU A 26 -9.87 -13.93 3.36
C LEU A 26 -9.49 -15.35 2.99
N GLU A 27 -9.52 -15.66 1.71
CA GLU A 27 -9.02 -16.92 1.18
C GLU A 27 -7.49 -16.97 1.26
N PRO A 28 -6.87 -18.16 1.34
CA PRO A 28 -5.42 -18.31 1.43
C PRO A 28 -4.67 -17.58 0.30
N GLY A 29 -5.22 -17.60 -0.92
CA GLY A 29 -4.66 -16.89 -2.07
C GLY A 29 -4.69 -15.37 -1.91
N GLU A 30 -5.71 -14.80 -1.27
CA GLU A 30 -5.78 -13.36 -1.00
C GLU A 30 -4.73 -12.95 0.03
N ILE A 31 -4.52 -13.78 1.06
CA ILE A 31 -3.47 -13.56 2.07
C ILE A 31 -2.08 -13.64 1.42
N ALA A 32 -1.85 -14.59 0.50
CA ALA A 32 -0.60 -14.68 -0.25
C ALA A 32 -0.35 -13.41 -1.09
N ARG A 33 -1.35 -12.94 -1.83
CA ARG A 33 -1.25 -11.70 -2.62
C ARG A 33 -0.98 -10.46 -1.77
N LEU A 34 -1.51 -10.38 -0.55
CA LEU A 34 -1.17 -9.30 0.38
C LEU A 34 0.32 -9.30 0.74
N ARG A 35 0.92 -10.49 0.94
CA ARG A 35 2.37 -10.62 1.21
C ARG A 35 3.20 -10.21 -0.01
N GLU A 36 2.83 -10.68 -1.19
CA GLU A 36 3.52 -10.33 -2.44
C GLU A 36 3.49 -8.82 -2.71
N SER A 37 2.34 -8.18 -2.52
CA SER A 37 2.19 -6.73 -2.66
C SER A 37 3.11 -5.98 -1.69
N ALA A 38 3.16 -6.39 -0.43
CA ALA A 38 4.04 -5.81 0.58
C ALA A 38 5.53 -5.93 0.19
N THR A 39 5.95 -7.10 -0.29
CA THR A 39 7.32 -7.32 -0.82
C THR A 39 7.63 -6.36 -1.97
N GLY A 40 6.68 -6.16 -2.89
CA GLY A 40 6.84 -5.20 -3.99
C GLY A 40 7.06 -3.77 -3.50
N TYR A 41 6.33 -3.31 -2.49
CA TYR A 41 6.55 -1.99 -1.90
C TYR A 41 7.89 -1.87 -1.18
N ALA A 42 8.28 -2.90 -0.41
CA ALA A 42 9.58 -2.91 0.26
C ALA A 42 10.74 -2.84 -0.76
N SER A 43 10.65 -3.58 -1.87
CA SER A 43 11.64 -3.53 -2.94
C SER A 43 11.73 -2.15 -3.59
N ARG A 44 10.58 -1.52 -3.87
CA ARG A 44 10.55 -0.15 -4.42
C ARG A 44 11.14 0.86 -3.45
N ALA A 45 10.83 0.73 -2.16
CA ALA A 45 11.39 1.60 -1.13
C ALA A 45 12.93 1.49 -1.07
N ALA A 46 13.48 0.28 -1.10
CA ALA A 46 14.93 0.07 -1.13
C ALA A 46 15.58 0.67 -2.39
N HIS A 47 14.97 0.45 -3.56
CA HIS A 47 15.44 1.00 -4.83
C HIS A 47 15.47 2.54 -4.80
N TYR A 48 14.36 3.18 -4.42
CA TYR A 48 14.29 4.64 -4.39
C TYR A 48 15.15 5.27 -3.30
N ALA A 49 15.34 4.61 -2.16
CA ALA A 49 16.27 5.09 -1.14
C ALA A 49 17.72 5.10 -1.63
N ALA A 50 18.10 4.16 -2.50
CA ALA A 50 19.43 4.11 -3.10
C ALA A 50 19.59 5.12 -4.25
N ASP A 51 18.56 5.25 -5.09
CA ASP A 51 18.72 5.83 -6.42
C ASP A 51 18.15 7.25 -6.57
N LEU A 52 17.24 7.69 -5.69
CA LEU A 52 16.71 9.05 -5.77
C LEU A 52 17.77 10.08 -5.35
N GLN A 53 17.83 11.16 -6.12
CA GLN A 53 18.68 12.32 -5.86
C GLN A 53 17.82 13.57 -5.70
N PRO A 54 18.20 14.49 -4.81
CA PRO A 54 17.53 15.77 -4.71
C PRO A 54 17.68 16.53 -6.03
N LEU A 55 16.59 17.11 -6.50
CA LEU A 55 16.65 18.12 -7.55
C LEU A 55 17.23 19.38 -6.90
N GLY A 56 18.38 19.84 -7.40
CA GLY A 56 19.00 21.07 -6.90
C GLY A 56 18.03 22.26 -7.00
N GLU A 57 18.23 23.27 -6.14
CA GLU A 57 17.26 24.37 -5.90
C GLU A 57 16.84 25.14 -7.17
N ASP A 58 17.66 25.13 -8.21
CA ASP A 58 17.49 25.96 -9.41
C ASP A 58 17.06 25.17 -10.67
N ARG A 59 16.71 23.88 -10.52
CA ARG A 59 16.21 23.05 -11.64
C ARG A 59 14.74 22.74 -11.45
N PRO A 60 13.84 23.15 -12.36
CA PRO A 60 12.47 22.67 -12.31
C PRO A 60 12.47 21.15 -12.42
N GLY A 61 11.69 20.49 -11.56
CA GLY A 61 11.55 19.04 -11.62
C GLY A 61 10.97 18.60 -12.97
N PRO A 62 11.29 17.37 -13.42
CA PRO A 62 10.67 16.83 -14.63
C PRO A 62 9.14 16.83 -14.47
N ALA A 63 8.41 17.09 -15.55
CA ALA A 63 6.95 17.02 -15.56
C ALA A 63 6.53 15.63 -15.07
N VAL A 64 5.79 15.60 -13.96
CA VAL A 64 5.56 14.39 -13.16
C VAL A 64 4.65 13.33 -13.82
N ASP A 65 4.10 13.61 -15.01
CA ASP A 65 3.01 12.82 -15.61
C ASP A 65 3.31 12.18 -16.99
N ASP A 66 4.52 12.29 -17.53
CA ASP A 66 4.80 11.80 -18.90
C ASP A 66 5.02 10.27 -19.02
N GLY A 67 4.94 9.51 -17.92
CA GLY A 67 5.42 8.12 -17.94
C GLY A 67 4.85 7.15 -16.89
N LEU A 68 3.78 7.48 -16.17
CA LEU A 68 3.13 6.46 -15.34
C LEU A 68 2.35 5.50 -16.25
N ALA A 69 3.04 4.46 -16.74
CA ALA A 69 2.37 3.31 -17.30
C ALA A 69 1.34 2.78 -16.26
N PRO A 70 0.10 2.48 -16.66
CA PRO A 70 -0.93 2.07 -15.72
C PRO A 70 -0.49 0.79 -15.00
N ALA A 71 -0.68 0.79 -13.68
CA ALA A 71 -0.47 -0.34 -12.80
C ALA A 71 -1.42 -1.51 -13.11
#